data_AF-D5GXR4-F1
#
_entry.id   AF-D5GXR4-F1
#
_cell.length_a   1.000
_cell.length_b   1.000
_cell.length_c   1.000
_cell.angle_alpha   90.00
_cell.angle_beta   90.00
_cell.angle_gamma   90.00
#
_symmetry.space_group_name_H-M   'P 1'
#
loop_
_entity.id
_entity.type
_entity.pdbx_description
1 polymer ?
#
loop_
_entity_poly.entity_id
_entity_poly.type
_entity_poly.pdbx_seq_one_letter_code
_entity_poly.pdbx_strand_id
1 'polypeptide(L)' 'MKSDIEIAQETKELPINEIAAKVGLKEEDLEPYGHDKAKITWQAINRTRASKS' A
#
# COMPACT_ATOMS: atom_id res chain seq x y z
N MET A 1 -11.69 28.03 1.55
CA MET A 1 -11.41 26.70 2.16
C MET A 1 -11.69 25.69 1.07
N LYS A 2 -10.79 24.72 0.86
CA LYS A 2 -10.99 23.68 -0.15
C LYS A 2 -11.93 22.61 0.42
N SER A 3 -12.73 22.02 -0.45
CA SER A 3 -13.56 20.84 -0.15
C SER A 3 -12.69 19.57 -0.07
N ASP A 4 -13.23 18.51 0.53
CA ASP A 4 -12.52 17.23 0.67
C ASP A 4 -12.05 16.66 -0.68
N ILE A 5 -12.87 16.81 -1.72
CA ILE A 5 -12.53 16.32 -3.07
C ILE A 5 -11.42 17.14 -3.73
N GLU A 6 -11.41 18.47 -3.55
CA GLU A 6 -10.35 19.34 -4.07
C GLU A 6 -9.01 19.02 -3.40
N ILE A 7 -9.01 18.74 -2.10
CA ILE A 7 -7.81 18.34 -1.36
C ILE A 7 -7.27 16.99 -1.88
N ALA A 8 -8.16 16.01 -2.10
CA ALA A 8 -7.76 14.71 -2.64
C ALA A 8 -7.15 14.83 -4.05
N GLN A 9 -7.78 15.61 -4.94
CA GLN A 9 -7.30 15.80 -6.33
C GLN A 9 -5.96 16.52 -6.43
N GLU A 10 -5.65 17.42 -5.50
CA GLU A 10 -4.37 18.14 -5.47
C GLU A 10 -3.22 17.37 -4.81
N THR A 11 -3.53 16.23 -4.17
CA THR A 11 -2.54 15.44 -3.45
C THR A 11 -1.56 14.80 -4.42
N LYS A 12 -0.26 14.90 -4.10
CA LYS A 12 0.79 14.16 -4.80
C LYS A 12 0.91 12.77 -4.20
N GLU A 13 0.13 11.85 -4.73
CA GLU A 13 0.15 10.45 -4.29
C GLU A 13 1.52 9.81 -4.55
N LEU A 14 1.95 8.95 -3.63
CA LEU A 14 3.12 8.11 -3.83
C LEU A 14 2.70 6.79 -4.50
N PRO A 15 3.55 6.20 -5.35
CA PRO A 15 3.31 4.85 -5.86
C PRO A 15 3.14 3.85 -4.72
N ILE A 16 2.16 2.94 -4.85
CA ILE A 16 1.82 1.96 -3.81
C ILE A 16 3.02 1.07 -3.44
N ASN A 17 3.90 0.78 -4.39
CA ASN A 17 5.13 0.02 -4.18
C ASN A 17 6.10 0.75 -3.24
N GLU A 18 6.20 2.08 -3.34
CA GLU A 18 7.04 2.88 -2.43
C GLU A 18 6.46 2.90 -1.02
N ILE A 19 5.13 2.96 -0.89
CA ILE A 19 4.45 2.89 0.40
C ILE A 19 4.67 1.52 1.04
N ALA A 20 4.54 0.44 0.28
CA ALA A 20 4.74 -0.94 0.75
C ALA A 20 6.18 -1.19 1.23
N ALA A 21 7.18 -0.68 0.51
CA ALA A 21 8.57 -0.77 0.91
C ALA A 21 8.85 -0.11 2.28
N LYS A 22 8.18 1.01 2.58
CA LYS A 22 8.31 1.71 3.89
C LYS A 22 7.84 0.86 5.07
N VAL A 23 6.97 -0.12 4.84
CA VAL A 23 6.46 -1.04 5.86
C VAL A 23 7.07 -2.44 5.77
N GLY A 24 8.13 -2.62 4.96
CA GLY A 24 8.87 -3.87 4.85
C GLY A 24 8.19 -4.95 3.99
N LEU A 25 7.20 -4.56 3.18
CA LEU A 25 6.64 -5.44 2.16
C LEU A 25 7.50 -5.39 0.90
N LYS A 26 7.65 -6.54 0.25
CA LYS A 26 8.33 -6.67 -1.03
C LYS A 26 7.33 -6.57 -2.18
N GLU A 27 7.83 -6.38 -3.39
CA GLU A 27 6.98 -6.35 -4.59
C GLU A 27 6.19 -7.65 -4.79
N GLU A 28 6.80 -8.81 -4.50
CA GLU A 28 6.16 -10.14 -4.53
C GLU A 28 5.03 -10.30 -3.48
N ASP A 29 4.99 -9.45 -2.47
CA ASP A 29 3.93 -9.46 -1.44
C ASP A 29 2.68 -8.68 -1.90
N LEU A 30 2.70 -8.05 -3.07
CA LEU A 30 1.64 -7.18 -3.58
C LEU A 30 1.03 -7.71 -4.87
N GLU A 31 -0.28 -7.50 -5.01
CA GLU A 31 -1.03 -7.62 -6.26
C GLU A 31 -1.54 -6.23 -6.66
N PRO A 32 -0.82 -5.46 -7.49
CA PRO A 32 -1.17 -4.08 -7.84
C PRO A 32 -2.41 -3.98 -8.74
N TYR A 33 -3.20 -2.92 -8.52
CA TYR A 33 -4.34 -2.53 -9.34
C TYR A 33 -4.19 -1.07 -9.77
N GLY A 34 -3.25 -0.82 -10.68
CA GLY A 34 -2.78 0.53 -11.00
C GLY A 34 -1.59 0.93 -10.11
N HIS A 35 -1.35 2.24 -9.98
CA HIS A 35 -0.17 2.79 -9.31
C HIS A 35 -0.38 3.11 -7.83
N ASP A 36 -1.63 3.20 -7.38
CA ASP A 36 -2.09 3.79 -6.12
C ASP A 36 -2.65 2.76 -5.12
N LYS A 37 -2.93 1.53 -5.59
CA LYS A 37 -3.58 0.49 -4.78
C LYS A 37 -3.10 -0.91 -5.15
N ALA A 38 -3.06 -1.77 -4.14
CA ALA A 38 -2.66 -3.17 -4.27
C ALA A 38 -3.35 -4.01 -3.20
N LYS A 39 -3.58 -5.30 -3.47
CA LYS A 39 -3.86 -6.29 -2.41
C LYS A 39 -2.54 -6.81 -1.84
N ILE A 40 -2.58 -7.23 -0.59
CA ILE A 40 -1.46 -7.93 0.06
C ILE A 40 -1.71 -9.42 -0.08
N THR A 41 -0.69 -10.17 -0.51
CA THR A 41 -0.81 -11.62 -0.68
C THR A 41 -1.01 -12.33 0.65
N TRP A 42 -1.68 -13.49 0.62
CA TRP A 42 -1.87 -14.32 1.81
C TRP A 42 -0.55 -14.78 2.43
N GLN A 43 0.47 -15.05 1.61
CA GLN A 43 1.81 -15.41 2.08
C GLN A 43 2.41 -14.33 2.97
N ALA A 44 2.31 -13.06 2.55
CA ALA A 44 2.80 -11.91 3.32
C ALA A 44 2.04 -11.73 4.65
N ILE A 45 0.71 -11.87 4.61
CA ILE A 45 -0.14 -11.77 5.81
C ILE A 45 0.23 -12.87 6.82
N ASN A 46 0.39 -14.10 6.36
CA ASN A 46 0.70 -15.24 7.22
C ASN A 46 2.10 -15.13 7.86
N ARG A 47 3.09 -14.60 7.13
CA ARG A 47 4.43 -14.34 7.66
C ARG A 47 4.40 -13.43 8.89
N THR A 48 3.62 -12.34 8.82
CA THR A 48 3.48 -11.37 9.94
C THR A 48 2.66 -11.93 11.11
N ARG A 49 1.71 -12.85 10.85
CA ARG A 49 0.95 -13.53 11.91
C ARG A 49 1.82 -14.52 12.68
N ALA A 50 2.66 -15.29 11.98
CA ALA A 50 3.54 -16.27 12.60
C ALA A 50 4.62 -15.62 13.49
N SER A 51 5.09 -14.41 13.14
CA SER A 51 6.08 -13.68 13.95
C SER A 51 5.51 -12.99 15.19
N LYS A 52 4.19 -13.05 15.42
CA LYS A 52 3.52 -12.44 16.58
C LYS A 52 3.11 -13.45 17.66
N SER A 53 3.51 -14.71 17.51
CA SER A 53 3.31 -15.79 18.50
C SER A 53 4.59 -16.09 19.27
#